data_AF-A0A3N2GN02-F1
#
_entry.id   AF-A0A3N2GN02-F1
#
_cell.length_a   1.000
_cell.length_b   1.000
_cell.length_c   1.000
_cell.angle_alpha   90.00
_cell.angle_beta   90.00
_cell.angle_gamma   90.00
#
_symmetry.space_group_name_H-M   'P 1'
#
loop_
_entity.id
_entity.type
_entity.pdbx_description
1 polymer ?
#
loop_
_entity_poly.entity_id
_entity_poly.type
_entity_poly.pdbx_seq_one_letter_code
_entity_poly.pdbx_strand_id
1 'polypeptide(L)'
;MSGYHLGYGTNGFANHRLDDALAIIAELGYTSVALTLDHQHLDPYADDLSARVDRVAARLDELGLRCVVETGARFLLDPWHKHEPTLVSENADKRLDFLARAIRVAEGLGADCVSFWSGVSTVDEATAWERLRSRMPAVLAEADRRGVRLGLEPEPGMLVETLSDALRLRAELGDPDLLGITLDVGHCVAVEPQDAAACIRQAKGLLVNVQLDDMRPGVHEHLEFGDGQLDLPATLAALDEIGYTGVAAVELPRHSHAAPQVARAALTALRAARLDQSWLGEAQRRITGEPTAVRTLFPAAGRHVGRGPLHPGSDPDGLVHGTADDLARTRLLTTLAAALPAGEFAAELADLYRYGDGAERRGVLRALSAVGDKAVATGLELVRDALRSNDTGLIAAALGPFAARHLDQHGWRHGVLKCLFTGIPLAAVAELDRRADDELRRMITDYAGERRAAGRAVPADALRFLEETP
;
A
#
# COMPACT_ATOMS: atom_id res chain seq x y z
N MET A 1 2.84 -7.80 -7.43
CA MET A 1 2.28 -7.34 -6.15
C MET A 1 3.22 -7.84 -5.07
N SER A 2 3.64 -6.98 -4.13
CA SER A 2 4.50 -7.39 -3.00
C SER A 2 3.85 -8.53 -2.23
N GLY A 3 4.64 -9.45 -1.70
CA GLY A 3 4.13 -10.63 -0.99
C GLY A 3 3.52 -10.33 0.38
N TYR A 4 3.94 -9.24 1.03
CA TYR A 4 3.56 -8.90 2.41
C TYR A 4 2.49 -7.80 2.50
N HIS A 5 1.79 -7.79 3.64
CA HIS A 5 0.69 -6.88 3.96
C HIS A 5 1.21 -5.65 4.69
N LEU A 6 0.89 -4.46 4.17
CA LEU A 6 1.17 -3.21 4.88
C LEU A 6 0.09 -3.00 5.94
N GLY A 7 0.52 -2.71 7.17
CA GLY A 7 -0.37 -2.43 8.29
C GLY A 7 -0.01 -1.18 9.08
N TYR A 8 -0.79 -0.94 10.13
CA TYR A 8 -0.55 0.16 11.08
C TYR A 8 -0.82 -0.34 12.51
N GLY A 9 0.01 0.06 13.46
CA GLY A 9 -0.10 -0.31 14.86
C GLY A 9 -1.18 0.49 15.59
N THR A 10 -2.05 -0.18 16.35
CA THR A 10 -3.10 0.50 17.11
C THR A 10 -2.55 1.30 18.29
N ASN A 11 -1.30 1.07 18.71
CA ASN A 11 -0.57 1.94 19.63
C ASN A 11 -0.46 3.41 19.13
N GLY A 12 -0.49 3.62 17.81
CA GLY A 12 -0.55 4.94 17.17
C GLY A 12 -1.96 5.52 17.07
N PHE A 13 -2.99 4.79 17.51
CA PHE A 13 -4.40 5.18 17.55
C PHE A 13 -5.00 5.06 18.96
N ALA A 14 -4.20 5.14 20.01
CA ALA A 14 -4.64 4.95 21.40
C ALA A 14 -5.74 5.92 21.86
N ASN A 15 -5.90 7.07 21.19
CA ASN A 15 -6.96 8.05 21.47
C ASN A 15 -8.29 7.78 20.73
N HIS A 16 -8.34 6.77 19.86
CA HIS A 16 -9.55 6.37 19.14
C HIS A 16 -10.15 5.11 19.75
N ARG A 17 -11.46 4.92 19.59
CA ARG A 17 -12.07 3.60 19.81
C ARG A 17 -11.53 2.63 18.77
N LEU A 18 -11.47 1.34 19.12
CA LEU A 18 -10.89 0.33 18.24
C LEU A 18 -11.61 0.28 16.87
N ASP A 19 -12.94 0.26 16.85
CA ASP A 19 -13.70 0.19 15.59
C ASP A 19 -13.44 1.39 14.66
N ASP A 20 -13.31 2.59 15.23
CA ASP A 20 -12.99 3.81 14.47
C ASP A 20 -11.56 3.73 13.89
N ALA A 21 -10.60 3.27 14.70
CA ALA A 21 -9.21 3.09 14.27
C ALA A 21 -9.12 2.07 13.13
N LEU A 22 -9.76 0.90 13.27
CA LEU A 22 -9.76 -0.14 12.25
C LEU A 22 -10.41 0.34 10.94
N ALA A 23 -11.53 1.07 11.02
CA ALA A 23 -12.19 1.63 9.86
C ALA A 23 -11.29 2.62 9.10
N ILE A 24 -10.63 3.53 9.83
CA ILE A 24 -9.70 4.50 9.23
C ILE A 24 -8.50 3.80 8.58
N ILE A 25 -7.91 2.81 9.25
CA ILE A 25 -6.77 2.04 8.73
C ILE A 25 -7.16 1.36 7.41
N ALA A 26 -8.32 0.69 7.37
CA ALA A 26 -8.82 0.04 6.16
C ALA A 26 -9.13 1.06 5.04
N GLU A 27 -9.81 2.17 5.36
CA GLU A 27 -10.19 3.21 4.38
C GLU A 27 -8.97 3.89 3.72
N LEU A 28 -7.89 4.09 4.47
CA LEU A 28 -6.62 4.59 3.91
C LEU A 28 -5.98 3.59 2.92
N GLY A 29 -6.33 2.31 3.02
CA GLY A 29 -5.87 1.24 2.15
C GLY A 29 -4.70 0.44 2.72
N TYR A 30 -4.57 0.37 4.04
CA TYR A 30 -3.81 -0.69 4.70
C TYR A 30 -4.56 -2.02 4.61
N THR A 31 -3.82 -3.13 4.66
CA THR A 31 -4.36 -4.50 4.51
C THR A 31 -4.13 -5.36 5.75
N SER A 32 -3.53 -4.78 6.79
CA SER A 32 -3.31 -5.43 8.06
C SER A 32 -3.29 -4.42 9.21
N VAL A 33 -3.36 -4.92 10.43
CA VAL A 33 -3.24 -4.15 11.67
C VAL A 33 -2.31 -4.87 12.62
N ALA A 34 -1.50 -4.11 13.35
CA ALA A 34 -0.83 -4.61 14.53
C ALA A 34 -1.63 -4.16 15.77
N LEU A 35 -2.36 -5.11 16.35
CA LEU A 35 -3.30 -4.86 17.43
C LEU A 35 -2.57 -4.92 18.76
N THR A 36 -2.33 -3.76 19.36
CA THR A 36 -1.80 -3.67 20.71
C THR A 36 -2.90 -3.97 21.73
N LEU A 37 -2.70 -4.99 22.56
CA LEU A 37 -3.63 -5.30 23.66
C LEU A 37 -3.45 -4.27 24.78
N ASP A 38 -4.46 -3.44 25.01
CA ASP A 38 -4.46 -2.36 25.99
C ASP A 38 -5.90 -2.12 26.51
N HIS A 39 -6.02 -1.38 27.62
CA HIS A 39 -7.27 -1.05 28.32
C HIS A 39 -8.36 -0.49 27.38
N GLN A 40 -7.95 0.34 26.41
CA GLN A 40 -8.85 1.09 25.54
C GLN A 40 -9.33 0.30 24.31
N HIS A 41 -8.51 -0.61 23.79
CA HIS A 41 -8.81 -1.35 22.56
C HIS A 41 -9.34 -2.74 22.86
N LEU A 42 -8.43 -3.66 23.19
CA LEU A 42 -8.78 -5.03 23.54
C LEU A 42 -8.07 -5.41 24.84
N ASP A 43 -8.76 -5.14 25.95
CA ASP A 43 -8.26 -5.44 27.29
C ASP A 43 -8.27 -6.96 27.56
N PRO A 44 -7.11 -7.61 27.72
CA PRO A 44 -7.01 -9.05 27.97
C PRO A 44 -7.48 -9.47 29.38
N TYR A 45 -7.84 -8.53 30.23
CA TYR A 45 -8.37 -8.76 31.58
C TYR A 45 -9.87 -8.48 31.72
N ALA A 46 -10.55 -8.07 30.64
CA ALA A 46 -11.99 -7.86 30.65
C ALA A 46 -12.77 -9.16 30.92
N ASP A 47 -13.81 -9.09 31.75
CA ASP A 47 -14.69 -10.23 32.07
C ASP A 47 -15.36 -10.83 30.82
N ASP A 48 -15.64 -9.99 29.82
CA ASP A 48 -16.27 -10.37 28.55
C ASP A 48 -15.25 -10.57 27.39
N LEU A 49 -13.97 -10.85 27.70
CA LEU A 49 -12.90 -10.95 26.70
C LEU A 49 -13.25 -11.86 25.51
N SER A 50 -13.80 -13.05 25.74
CA SER A 50 -14.15 -13.97 24.64
C SER A 50 -15.10 -13.32 23.63
N ALA A 51 -16.16 -12.67 24.13
CA ALA A 51 -17.12 -11.98 23.28
C ALA A 51 -16.51 -10.74 22.59
N ARG A 52 -15.51 -10.09 23.21
CA ARG A 52 -14.75 -9.00 22.56
C ARG A 52 -13.88 -9.52 21.44
N VAL A 53 -13.17 -10.63 21.65
CA VAL A 53 -12.34 -11.28 20.63
C VAL A 53 -13.20 -11.66 19.41
N ASP A 54 -14.36 -12.29 19.62
CA ASP A 54 -15.27 -12.66 18.52
C ASP A 54 -15.74 -11.43 17.72
N ARG A 55 -16.05 -10.32 18.41
CA ARG A 55 -16.43 -9.05 17.75
C ARG A 55 -15.29 -8.46 16.93
N VAL A 56 -14.07 -8.45 17.49
CA VAL A 56 -12.90 -7.92 16.80
C VAL A 56 -12.54 -8.80 15.60
N ALA A 57 -12.56 -10.13 15.74
CA ALA A 57 -12.33 -11.06 14.64
C ALA A 57 -13.32 -10.82 13.48
N ALA A 58 -14.62 -10.75 13.78
CA ALA A 58 -15.64 -10.46 12.78
C ALA A 58 -15.42 -9.09 12.09
N ARG A 59 -14.97 -8.09 12.85
CA ARG A 59 -14.69 -6.75 12.32
C ARG A 59 -13.45 -6.73 11.42
N LEU A 60 -12.40 -7.48 11.78
CA LEU A 60 -11.20 -7.62 10.95
C LEU A 60 -11.54 -8.32 9.63
N ASP A 61 -12.36 -9.37 9.66
CA ASP A 61 -12.84 -10.08 8.48
C ASP A 61 -13.67 -9.16 7.56
N GLU A 62 -14.60 -8.38 8.11
CA GLU A 62 -15.41 -7.43 7.36
C GLU A 62 -14.55 -6.38 6.63
N LEU A 63 -13.49 -5.92 7.29
CA LEU A 63 -12.57 -4.92 6.75
C LEU A 63 -11.45 -5.53 5.87
N GLY A 64 -11.33 -6.87 5.82
CA GLY A 64 -10.27 -7.56 5.11
C GLY A 64 -8.87 -7.28 5.69
N LEU A 65 -8.77 -7.06 7.01
CA LEU A 65 -7.51 -6.77 7.70
C LEU A 65 -6.90 -8.03 8.29
N ARG A 66 -5.67 -8.35 7.88
CA ARG A 66 -4.83 -9.34 8.56
C ARG A 66 -4.32 -8.79 9.91
N CYS A 67 -4.03 -9.63 10.89
CA CYS A 67 -3.75 -9.19 12.25
C CYS A 67 -2.44 -9.78 12.81
N VAL A 68 -1.67 -8.97 13.51
CA VAL A 68 -0.68 -9.41 14.52
C VAL A 68 -1.08 -8.85 15.88
N VAL A 69 -0.77 -9.57 16.96
CA VAL A 69 -1.05 -9.12 18.33
C VAL A 69 0.24 -8.59 18.95
N GLU A 70 0.20 -7.40 19.54
CA GLU A 70 1.35 -6.79 20.23
C GLU A 70 1.10 -6.69 21.74
N THR A 71 2.19 -6.80 22.50
CA THR A 71 2.16 -6.81 23.97
C THR A 71 2.88 -5.62 24.61
N GLY A 72 2.95 -4.50 23.86
CA GLY A 72 3.65 -3.26 24.22
C GLY A 72 2.82 -2.19 24.93
N ALA A 73 1.67 -2.54 25.51
CA ALA A 73 0.86 -1.58 26.27
C ALA A 73 1.61 -1.04 27.49
N ARG A 74 1.57 0.29 27.66
CA ARG A 74 2.45 0.99 28.59
C ARG A 74 2.13 0.71 30.05
N PHE A 75 0.87 0.76 30.43
CA PHE A 75 0.45 0.71 31.84
C PHE A 75 -0.60 -0.38 32.08
N LEU A 76 -0.55 -1.45 31.29
CA LEU A 76 -1.53 -2.54 31.37
C LEU A 76 -1.40 -3.33 32.68
N LEU A 77 -0.17 -3.67 33.07
CA LEU A 77 0.08 -4.55 34.23
C LEU A 77 0.41 -3.79 35.52
N ASP A 78 0.92 -2.56 35.39
CA ASP A 78 1.21 -1.62 36.47
C ASP A 78 0.83 -0.19 36.03
N PRO A 79 -0.06 0.51 36.76
CA PRO A 79 -0.47 1.87 36.44
C PRO A 79 0.61 2.95 36.73
N TRP A 80 1.67 2.62 37.47
CA TRP A 80 2.73 3.55 37.87
C TRP A 80 4.00 3.37 37.06
N HIS A 81 4.33 2.13 36.72
CA HIS A 81 5.59 1.79 36.05
C HIS A 81 5.31 1.28 34.64
N LYS A 82 5.80 2.02 33.65
CA LYS A 82 5.69 1.64 32.25
C LYS A 82 6.26 0.22 32.06
N HIS A 83 5.51 -0.65 31.40
CA HIS A 83 5.89 -2.01 30.96
C HIS A 83 6.10 -3.06 32.07
N GLU A 84 6.14 -2.67 33.34
CA GLU A 84 6.42 -3.60 34.44
C GLU A 84 5.17 -4.40 34.87
N PRO A 85 5.34 -5.67 35.30
CA PRO A 85 6.57 -6.45 35.26
C PRO A 85 6.90 -6.99 33.86
N THR A 86 8.17 -7.32 33.64
CA THR A 86 8.73 -7.85 32.39
C THR A 86 9.22 -9.30 32.54
N LEU A 87 9.77 -9.91 31.48
CA LEU A 87 10.35 -11.24 31.54
C LEU A 87 11.69 -11.29 32.30
N VAL A 88 12.28 -10.15 32.64
CA VAL A 88 13.54 -10.06 33.41
C VAL A 88 13.35 -9.55 34.85
N SER A 89 12.14 -9.08 35.18
CA SER A 89 11.78 -8.62 36.54
C SER A 89 11.89 -9.76 37.56
N GLU A 90 12.04 -9.43 38.85
CA GLU A 90 12.17 -10.44 39.90
C GLU A 90 10.93 -11.35 39.97
N ASN A 91 9.74 -10.75 39.98
CA ASN A 91 8.46 -11.45 39.82
C ASN A 91 7.86 -11.13 38.45
N ALA A 92 7.67 -12.16 37.61
CA ALA A 92 7.14 -12.05 36.26
C ALA A 92 5.75 -12.72 36.09
N ASP A 93 5.07 -13.10 37.18
CA ASP A 93 3.83 -13.89 37.13
C ASP A 93 2.75 -13.18 36.29
N LYS A 94 2.58 -11.86 36.50
CA LYS A 94 1.64 -11.04 35.71
C LYS A 94 2.03 -10.97 34.23
N ARG A 95 3.33 -10.90 33.91
CA ARG A 95 3.81 -10.87 32.52
C ARG A 95 3.57 -12.20 31.82
N LEU A 96 3.84 -13.31 32.51
CA LEU A 96 3.59 -14.65 31.99
C LEU A 96 2.10 -14.91 31.78
N ASP A 97 1.24 -14.49 32.71
CA ASP A 97 -0.22 -14.54 32.53
C ASP A 97 -0.68 -13.67 31.35
N PHE A 98 -0.13 -12.44 31.21
CA PHE A 98 -0.44 -11.58 30.07
C PHE A 98 -0.05 -12.21 28.73
N LEU A 99 1.17 -12.74 28.61
CA LEU A 99 1.61 -13.43 27.39
C LEU A 99 0.72 -14.64 27.09
N ALA A 100 0.39 -15.45 28.10
CA ALA A 100 -0.52 -16.57 27.91
C ALA A 100 -1.89 -16.12 27.40
N ARG A 101 -2.45 -15.02 27.92
CA ARG A 101 -3.71 -14.41 27.43
C ARG A 101 -3.58 -13.88 26.01
N ALA A 102 -2.48 -13.19 25.69
CA ALA A 102 -2.21 -12.68 24.36
C ALA A 102 -2.18 -13.80 23.31
N ILE A 103 -1.63 -14.97 23.66
CA ILE A 103 -1.65 -16.16 22.79
C ILE A 103 -3.09 -16.66 22.56
N ARG A 104 -3.96 -16.68 23.59
CA ARG A 104 -5.38 -17.07 23.40
C ARG A 104 -6.15 -16.05 22.56
N VAL A 105 -5.85 -14.77 22.75
CA VAL A 105 -6.44 -13.70 21.95
C VAL A 105 -5.99 -13.84 20.49
N ALA A 106 -4.70 -14.06 20.24
CA ALA A 106 -4.18 -14.27 18.89
C ALA A 106 -4.82 -15.49 18.21
N GLU A 107 -5.00 -16.60 18.92
CA GLU A 107 -5.75 -17.77 18.41
C GLU A 107 -7.19 -17.39 18.02
N GLY A 108 -7.93 -16.72 18.90
CA GLY A 108 -9.31 -16.33 18.62
C GLY A 108 -9.48 -15.28 17.53
N LEU A 109 -8.45 -14.44 17.31
CA LEU A 109 -8.41 -13.48 16.21
C LEU A 109 -7.91 -14.07 14.89
N GLY A 110 -7.35 -15.28 14.89
CA GLY A 110 -6.60 -15.81 13.74
C GLY A 110 -5.38 -14.96 13.39
N ALA A 111 -4.73 -14.36 14.39
CA ALA A 111 -3.57 -13.49 14.18
C ALA A 111 -2.33 -14.29 13.75
N ASP A 112 -1.46 -13.68 12.93
CA ASP A 112 -0.26 -14.31 12.40
C ASP A 112 0.76 -14.67 13.49
N CYS A 113 0.87 -13.83 14.52
CA CYS A 113 1.75 -14.03 15.67
C CYS A 113 1.39 -13.13 16.85
N VAL A 114 2.02 -13.40 18.00
CA VAL A 114 2.15 -12.49 19.14
C VAL A 114 3.56 -11.92 19.18
N SER A 115 3.70 -10.59 19.09
CA SER A 115 4.96 -9.88 19.31
C SER A 115 5.20 -9.60 20.79
N PHE A 116 6.42 -9.86 21.28
CA PHE A 116 6.82 -9.60 22.66
C PHE A 116 8.33 -9.33 22.78
N TRP A 117 8.71 -8.68 23.87
CA TRP A 117 10.08 -8.26 24.17
C TRP A 117 10.54 -8.73 25.58
N SER A 118 11.84 -8.66 25.87
CA SER A 118 12.45 -9.20 27.10
C SER A 118 12.26 -8.33 28.35
N GLY A 119 12.51 -7.03 28.21
CA GLY A 119 12.44 -6.02 29.27
C GLY A 119 13.80 -5.44 29.63
N VAL A 120 13.77 -4.33 30.37
CA VAL A 120 14.95 -3.63 30.88
C VAL A 120 15.45 -4.34 32.13
N SER A 121 16.74 -4.66 32.19
CA SER A 121 17.33 -5.28 33.38
C SER A 121 17.76 -4.22 34.41
N THR A 122 17.44 -4.48 35.68
CA THR A 122 17.98 -3.74 36.84
C THR A 122 19.06 -4.53 37.60
N VAL A 123 19.39 -5.73 37.11
CA VAL A 123 20.40 -6.64 37.67
C VAL A 123 21.48 -6.93 36.63
N ASP A 124 22.53 -7.66 37.01
CA ASP A 124 23.58 -8.07 36.07
C ASP A 124 23.02 -8.94 34.93
N GLU A 125 23.67 -8.87 33.78
CA GLU A 125 23.24 -9.54 32.55
C GLU A 125 23.05 -11.06 32.75
N ALA A 126 23.95 -11.73 33.48
CA ALA A 126 23.87 -13.16 33.68
C ALA A 126 22.61 -13.56 34.47
N THR A 127 22.29 -12.82 35.54
CA THR A 127 21.05 -13.03 36.30
C THR A 127 19.81 -12.74 35.46
N ALA A 128 19.80 -11.65 34.69
CA ALA A 128 18.67 -11.28 33.84
C ALA A 128 18.43 -12.29 32.71
N TRP A 129 19.53 -12.77 32.09
CA TRP A 129 19.51 -13.79 31.04
C TRP A 129 18.98 -15.11 31.56
N GLU A 130 19.40 -15.55 32.75
CA GLU A 130 18.87 -16.76 33.37
C GLU A 130 17.37 -16.64 33.68
N ARG A 131 16.91 -15.48 34.15
CA ARG A 131 15.48 -15.21 34.36
C ARG A 131 14.70 -15.33 33.06
N LEU A 132 15.15 -14.69 31.99
CA LEU A 132 14.48 -14.77 30.68
C LEU A 132 14.45 -16.22 30.18
N ARG A 133 15.61 -16.87 30.10
CA ARG A 133 15.79 -18.23 29.58
C ARG A 133 14.96 -19.26 30.34
N SER A 134 14.91 -19.17 31.67
CA SER A 134 14.14 -20.11 32.51
C SER A 134 12.62 -19.95 32.40
N ARG A 135 12.14 -18.78 31.95
CA ARG A 135 10.70 -18.45 31.82
C ARG A 135 10.12 -18.77 30.44
N MET A 136 10.95 -18.67 29.39
CA MET A 136 10.53 -18.94 28.02
C MET A 136 9.85 -20.30 27.79
N PRO A 137 10.26 -21.43 28.42
CA PRO A 137 9.60 -22.72 28.23
C PRO A 137 8.09 -22.71 28.53
N ALA A 138 7.65 -21.92 29.53
CA ALA A 138 6.23 -21.83 29.86
C ALA A 138 5.42 -21.07 28.78
N VAL A 139 6.00 -20.02 28.20
CA VAL A 139 5.39 -19.24 27.12
C VAL A 139 5.34 -20.07 25.83
N LEU A 140 6.43 -20.76 25.50
CA LEU A 140 6.53 -21.64 24.34
C LEU A 140 5.53 -22.81 24.42
N ALA A 141 5.39 -23.43 25.59
CA ALA A 141 4.42 -24.52 25.78
C ALA A 141 2.97 -24.08 25.55
N GLU A 142 2.60 -22.83 25.87
CA GLU A 142 1.27 -22.30 25.58
C GLU A 142 1.10 -21.98 24.08
N ALA A 143 2.14 -21.46 23.44
CA ALA A 143 2.17 -21.23 21.99
C ALA A 143 2.01 -22.55 21.21
N ASP A 144 2.76 -23.59 21.57
CA ASP A 144 2.68 -24.93 20.97
C ASP A 144 1.29 -25.55 21.13
N ARG A 145 0.69 -25.41 22.32
CA ARG A 145 -0.65 -25.94 22.60
C ARG A 145 -1.73 -25.35 21.67
N ARG A 146 -1.53 -24.11 21.23
CA ARG A 146 -2.51 -23.34 20.44
C ARG A 146 -2.11 -23.17 18.97
N GLY A 147 -0.91 -23.60 18.59
CA GLY A 147 -0.38 -23.41 17.24
C GLY A 147 -0.16 -21.94 16.86
N VAL A 148 0.11 -21.08 17.84
CA VAL A 148 0.30 -19.63 17.64
C VAL A 148 1.80 -19.33 17.57
N ARG A 149 2.22 -18.57 16.56
CA ARG A 149 3.61 -18.10 16.45
C ARG A 149 3.91 -16.96 17.41
N LEU A 150 5.14 -16.91 17.89
CA LEU A 150 5.68 -15.84 18.71
C LEU A 150 6.77 -15.11 17.94
N GLY A 151 6.75 -13.77 17.99
CA GLY A 151 7.82 -12.93 17.50
C GLY A 151 8.56 -12.30 18.67
N LEU A 152 9.81 -12.70 18.90
CA LEU A 152 10.67 -12.00 19.85
C LEU A 152 11.20 -10.74 19.17
N GLU A 153 10.95 -9.60 19.79
CA GLU A 153 11.40 -8.29 19.36
C GLU A 153 12.66 -7.89 20.12
N PRO A 154 13.81 -7.70 19.45
CA PRO A 154 14.94 -6.97 20.01
C PRO A 154 14.59 -5.49 20.14
N GLU A 155 14.81 -4.92 21.33
CA GLU A 155 14.41 -3.54 21.64
C GLU A 155 15.57 -2.75 22.29
N PRO A 156 15.92 -1.54 21.80
CA PRO A 156 16.99 -0.73 22.35
C PRO A 156 16.82 -0.44 23.85
N GLY A 157 17.87 -0.75 24.63
CA GLY A 157 17.90 -0.61 26.08
C GLY A 157 17.32 -1.80 26.87
N MET A 158 16.85 -2.86 26.19
CA MET A 158 16.40 -4.10 26.84
C MET A 158 17.50 -5.16 26.91
N LEU A 159 17.28 -6.24 27.66
CA LEU A 159 18.23 -7.35 27.76
C LEU A 159 18.51 -8.03 26.40
N VAL A 160 17.47 -8.23 25.59
CA VAL A 160 17.58 -8.62 24.19
C VAL A 160 17.49 -7.34 23.38
N GLU A 161 18.64 -6.75 23.08
CA GLU A 161 18.74 -5.46 22.39
C GLU A 161 18.89 -5.62 20.89
N THR A 162 19.67 -6.62 20.46
CA THR A 162 19.99 -6.85 19.05
C THR A 162 19.38 -8.16 18.51
N LEU A 163 19.27 -8.24 17.19
CA LEU A 163 18.95 -9.45 16.44
C LEU A 163 19.91 -10.58 16.81
N SER A 164 21.18 -10.29 17.05
CA SER A 164 22.15 -11.30 17.48
C SER A 164 21.81 -11.88 18.87
N ASP A 165 21.32 -11.06 19.79
CA ASP A 165 20.87 -11.51 21.11
C ASP A 165 19.61 -12.38 20.99
N ALA A 166 18.66 -11.99 20.15
CA ALA A 166 17.45 -12.77 19.92
C ALA A 166 17.76 -14.14 19.29
N LEU A 167 18.67 -14.18 18.30
CA LEU A 167 19.13 -15.42 17.69
C LEU A 167 19.90 -16.31 18.68
N ARG A 168 20.72 -15.71 19.55
CA ARG A 168 21.41 -16.42 20.64
C ARG A 168 20.40 -17.06 21.60
N LEU A 169 19.41 -16.30 22.07
CA LEU A 169 18.38 -16.83 22.96
C LEU A 169 17.61 -17.98 22.29
N ARG A 170 17.23 -17.83 21.03
CA ARG A 170 16.54 -18.88 20.27
C ARG A 170 17.38 -20.16 20.17
N ALA A 171 18.67 -20.05 19.89
CA ALA A 171 19.58 -21.19 19.82
C ALA A 171 19.74 -21.88 21.19
N GLU A 172 19.88 -21.10 22.28
CA GLU A 172 19.96 -21.63 23.64
C GLU A 172 18.67 -22.34 24.10
N LEU A 173 17.52 -21.98 23.52
CA LEU A 173 16.23 -22.64 23.73
C LEU A 173 16.01 -23.87 22.82
N GLY A 174 16.97 -24.20 21.95
CA GLY A 174 16.90 -25.36 21.06
C GLY A 174 16.13 -25.10 19.76
N ASP A 175 16.15 -23.87 19.26
CA ASP A 175 15.57 -23.48 17.96
C ASP A 175 14.08 -23.80 17.76
N PRO A 176 13.19 -23.43 18.69
CA PRO A 176 11.76 -23.77 18.59
C PRO A 176 11.11 -23.22 17.31
N ASP A 177 10.27 -24.05 16.67
CA ASP A 177 9.65 -23.74 15.36
C ASP A 177 8.70 -22.55 15.40
N LEU A 178 7.96 -22.39 16.50
CA LEU A 178 6.99 -21.30 16.68
C LEU A 178 7.62 -19.99 17.18
N LEU A 179 8.91 -19.98 17.54
CA LEU A 179 9.62 -18.76 17.94
C LEU A 179 10.36 -18.17 16.75
N GLY A 180 9.78 -17.12 16.18
CA GLY A 180 10.39 -16.27 15.17
C GLY A 180 10.84 -14.93 15.74
N ILE A 181 11.11 -14.01 14.83
CA ILE A 181 11.57 -12.65 15.12
C ILE A 181 10.48 -11.66 14.69
N THR A 182 10.13 -10.75 15.59
CA THR A 182 9.58 -9.45 15.20
C THR A 182 10.76 -8.53 14.99
N LEU A 183 10.91 -7.97 13.79
CA LEU A 183 12.00 -7.05 13.51
C LEU A 183 11.45 -5.64 13.33
N ASP A 184 11.75 -4.77 14.29
CA ASP A 184 11.59 -3.33 14.12
C ASP A 184 12.79 -2.77 13.34
N VAL A 185 12.50 -2.13 12.22
CA VAL A 185 13.55 -1.62 11.31
C VAL A 185 14.16 -0.32 11.81
N GLY A 186 13.44 0.47 12.62
CA GLY A 186 13.98 1.63 13.32
C GLY A 186 14.95 1.22 14.41
N HIS A 187 14.65 0.17 15.17
CA HIS A 187 15.57 -0.42 16.15
C HIS A 187 16.87 -0.85 15.48
N CYS A 188 16.80 -1.41 14.27
CA CYS A 188 18.00 -1.72 13.49
C CYS A 188 18.86 -0.47 13.26
N VAL A 189 18.26 0.66 12.88
CA VAL A 189 18.99 1.93 12.72
C VAL A 189 19.57 2.43 14.04
N ALA A 190 18.87 2.23 15.16
CA ALA A 190 19.28 2.73 16.46
C ALA A 190 20.48 1.96 17.05
N VAL A 191 20.48 0.62 16.98
CA VAL A 191 21.44 -0.21 17.74
C VAL A 191 22.19 -1.27 16.93
N GLU A 192 21.72 -1.66 15.73
CA GLU A 192 22.41 -2.70 14.96
C GLU A 192 23.69 -2.16 14.31
N PRO A 193 24.75 -2.98 14.21
CA PRO A 193 25.95 -2.62 13.47
C PRO A 193 25.74 -2.65 11.95
N GLN A 194 24.64 -3.24 11.48
CA GLN A 194 24.29 -3.37 10.07
C GLN A 194 23.02 -2.55 9.78
N ASP A 195 22.77 -2.24 8.51
CA ASP A 195 21.52 -1.59 8.11
C ASP A 195 20.30 -2.54 8.24
N ALA A 196 19.10 -1.97 8.28
CA ALA A 196 17.86 -2.74 8.42
C ALA A 196 17.67 -3.77 7.29
N ALA A 197 18.12 -3.47 6.06
CA ALA A 197 18.02 -4.39 4.93
C ALA A 197 18.90 -5.64 5.13
N ALA A 198 20.09 -5.49 5.70
CA ALA A 198 20.97 -6.59 6.08
C ALA A 198 20.39 -7.41 7.24
N CYS A 199 19.82 -6.76 8.27
CA CYS A 199 19.12 -7.44 9.36
C CYS A 199 17.93 -8.29 8.84
N ILE A 200 17.14 -7.77 7.89
CA ILE A 200 16.06 -8.51 7.23
C ILE A 200 16.60 -9.76 6.53
N ARG A 201 17.70 -9.64 5.78
CA ARG A 201 18.33 -10.79 5.10
C ARG A 201 18.84 -11.83 6.10
N GLN A 202 19.44 -11.38 7.21
CA GLN A 202 19.91 -12.25 8.27
C GLN A 202 18.77 -13.00 8.96
N ALA A 203 17.62 -12.34 9.18
CA ALA A 203 16.43 -12.94 9.79
C ALA A 203 15.55 -13.75 8.81
N LYS A 204 16.01 -13.97 7.57
CA LYS A 204 15.24 -14.72 6.55
C LYS A 204 14.80 -16.08 7.07
N GLY A 205 13.51 -16.36 6.92
CA GLY A 205 12.88 -17.61 7.38
C GLY A 205 12.47 -17.60 8.85
N LEU A 206 12.90 -16.60 9.63
CA LEU A 206 12.51 -16.42 11.03
C LEU A 206 11.57 -15.22 11.24
N LEU A 207 11.51 -14.27 10.30
CA LEU A 207 10.60 -13.13 10.39
C LEU A 207 9.13 -13.57 10.44
N VAL A 208 8.43 -13.20 11.51
CA VAL A 208 6.99 -13.40 11.68
C VAL A 208 6.21 -12.09 11.71
N ASN A 209 6.87 -10.98 12.07
CA ASN A 209 6.33 -9.63 12.03
C ASN A 209 7.46 -8.62 11.72
N VAL A 210 7.11 -7.48 11.12
CA VAL A 210 8.02 -6.36 10.89
C VAL A 210 7.33 -5.08 11.35
N GLN A 211 7.99 -4.31 12.21
CA GLN A 211 7.55 -2.96 12.59
C GLN A 211 8.31 -1.95 11.73
N LEU A 212 7.57 -0.95 11.23
CA LEU A 212 8.05 0.05 10.28
C LEU A 212 7.93 1.45 10.87
N ASP A 213 9.06 2.07 11.14
CA ASP A 213 9.18 3.45 11.58
C ASP A 213 10.56 3.98 11.17
N ASP A 214 10.88 5.20 11.56
CA ASP A 214 12.20 5.77 11.31
C ASP A 214 12.87 6.09 12.64
N MET A 215 14.20 6.01 12.70
CA MET A 215 14.98 6.30 13.90
C MET A 215 16.32 6.92 13.53
N ARG A 216 17.06 7.39 14.55
CA ARG A 216 18.42 7.89 14.41
C ARG A 216 19.42 6.97 15.12
N PRO A 217 20.65 6.83 14.62
CA PRO A 217 21.68 6.03 15.28
C PRO A 217 21.87 6.43 16.74
N GLY A 218 21.84 5.44 17.64
CA GLY A 218 22.00 5.61 19.09
C GLY A 218 20.83 6.26 19.82
N VAL A 219 19.68 6.49 19.17
CA VAL A 219 18.50 7.11 19.78
C VAL A 219 17.27 6.23 19.57
N HIS A 220 16.70 5.74 20.68
CA HIS A 220 15.43 5.02 20.68
C HIS A 220 14.25 6.01 20.70
N GLU A 221 13.88 6.48 19.50
CA GLU A 221 12.74 7.36 19.27
C GLU A 221 12.08 7.00 17.94
N HIS A 222 10.85 6.48 17.98
CA HIS A 222 10.04 6.20 16.79
C HIS A 222 9.61 7.51 16.11
N LEU A 223 10.11 7.75 14.89
CA LEU A 223 9.86 8.92 14.07
C LEU A 223 9.05 8.56 12.82
N GLU A 224 8.35 9.55 12.26
CA GLU A 224 7.74 9.42 10.93
C GLU A 224 8.83 9.24 9.86
N PHE A 225 8.50 8.53 8.76
CA PHE A 225 9.46 8.28 7.68
C PHE A 225 10.01 9.58 7.07
N GLY A 226 11.33 9.70 7.04
CA GLY A 226 12.06 10.86 6.52
C GLY A 226 12.62 11.78 7.61
N ASP A 227 12.21 11.61 8.87
CA ASP A 227 12.74 12.38 10.00
C ASP A 227 13.92 11.69 10.72
N GLY A 228 14.16 10.42 10.40
CA GLY A 228 15.30 9.62 10.86
C GLY A 228 16.33 9.36 9.75
N GLN A 229 16.91 8.17 9.76
CA GLN A 229 17.98 7.74 8.84
C GLN A 229 17.74 6.34 8.24
N LEU A 230 16.54 5.78 8.34
CA LEU A 230 16.20 4.53 7.67
C LEU A 230 16.26 4.69 6.15
N ASP A 231 16.99 3.79 5.49
CA ASP A 231 16.83 3.57 4.04
C ASP A 231 15.53 2.78 3.80
N LEU A 232 14.40 3.49 3.83
CA LEU A 232 13.08 2.89 3.69
C LEU A 232 12.94 2.12 2.37
N PRO A 233 13.36 2.64 1.20
CA PRO A 233 13.43 1.84 -0.01
C PRO A 233 14.19 0.54 0.22
N ALA A 234 15.50 0.56 0.52
CA ALA A 234 16.31 -0.66 0.62
C ALA A 234 15.72 -1.70 1.57
N THR A 235 15.13 -1.24 2.67
CA THR A 235 14.41 -2.05 3.65
C THR A 235 13.22 -2.78 3.02
N LEU A 236 12.34 -2.08 2.29
CA LEU A 236 11.20 -2.71 1.62
C LEU A 236 11.62 -3.67 0.50
N ALA A 237 12.71 -3.39 -0.22
CA ALA A 237 13.26 -4.33 -1.21
C ALA A 237 13.76 -5.60 -0.56
N ALA A 238 14.43 -5.50 0.60
CA ALA A 238 14.94 -6.67 1.30
C ALA A 238 13.79 -7.61 1.68
N LEU A 239 12.63 -7.08 2.09
CA LEU A 239 11.43 -7.89 2.35
C LEU A 239 10.94 -8.63 1.10
N ASP A 240 10.89 -7.95 -0.05
CA ASP A 240 10.52 -8.59 -1.32
C ASP A 240 11.58 -9.62 -1.78
N GLU A 241 12.87 -9.32 -1.63
CA GLU A 241 14.01 -10.18 -1.98
C GLU A 241 13.98 -11.50 -1.21
N ILE A 242 13.69 -11.47 0.08
CA ILE A 242 13.61 -12.69 0.90
C ILE A 242 12.27 -13.42 0.72
N GLY A 243 11.31 -12.84 0.01
CA GLY A 243 9.97 -13.40 -0.19
C GLY A 243 9.09 -13.32 1.05
N TYR A 244 9.21 -12.26 1.85
CA TYR A 244 8.38 -12.09 3.04
C TYR A 244 6.91 -11.90 2.65
N THR A 245 6.02 -12.61 3.34
CA THR A 245 4.57 -12.58 3.09
C THR A 245 3.73 -12.29 4.34
N GLY A 246 4.38 -11.90 5.45
CA GLY A 246 3.70 -11.58 6.71
C GLY A 246 3.19 -10.13 6.76
N VAL A 247 3.07 -9.60 7.97
CA VAL A 247 2.68 -8.21 8.22
C VAL A 247 3.93 -7.34 8.35
N ALA A 248 3.92 -6.17 7.71
CA ALA A 248 4.86 -5.08 7.96
C ALA A 248 4.03 -3.84 8.35
N ALA A 249 3.97 -3.54 9.65
CA ALA A 249 3.06 -2.55 10.22
C ALA A 249 3.80 -1.32 10.71
N VAL A 250 3.23 -0.14 10.47
CA VAL A 250 3.81 1.12 10.95
C VAL A 250 3.67 1.23 12.47
N GLU A 251 4.76 1.51 13.18
CA GLU A 251 4.78 1.62 14.65
C GLU A 251 5.11 3.05 15.11
N LEU A 252 4.09 3.78 15.57
CA LEU A 252 4.25 5.18 15.97
C LEU A 252 3.49 5.48 17.29
N PRO A 253 3.91 4.88 18.43
CA PRO A 253 3.16 4.90 19.69
C PRO A 253 3.08 6.28 20.39
N ARG A 254 3.70 7.33 19.83
CA ARG A 254 3.67 8.71 20.34
C ARG A 254 2.85 9.67 19.46
N HIS A 255 2.30 9.17 18.36
CA HIS A 255 1.63 9.98 17.34
C HIS A 255 0.09 9.91 17.37
N SER A 256 -0.49 9.32 18.43
CA SER A 256 -1.94 9.19 18.63
C SER A 256 -2.73 10.50 18.60
N HIS A 257 -2.08 11.65 18.77
CA HIS A 257 -2.70 12.97 18.71
C HIS A 257 -3.03 13.42 17.28
N ALA A 258 -2.41 12.83 16.26
CA ALA A 258 -2.58 13.16 14.83
C ALA A 258 -2.76 11.88 13.96
N ALA A 259 -3.28 10.81 14.57
CA ALA A 259 -3.22 9.45 14.01
C ALA A 259 -3.71 9.30 12.55
N PRO A 260 -4.87 9.85 12.12
CA PRO A 260 -5.32 9.70 10.74
C PRO A 260 -4.40 10.37 9.71
N GLN A 261 -3.80 11.51 10.06
CA GLN A 261 -2.89 12.25 9.19
C GLN A 261 -1.55 11.52 9.08
N VAL A 262 -0.99 11.09 10.21
CA VAL A 262 0.27 10.34 10.29
C VAL A 262 0.14 9.00 9.56
N ALA A 263 -0.95 8.27 9.76
CA ALA A 263 -1.20 7.02 9.04
C ALA A 263 -1.30 7.21 7.52
N ARG A 264 -1.92 8.31 7.06
CA ARG A 264 -1.97 8.64 5.63
C ARG A 264 -0.58 9.01 5.08
N ALA A 265 0.18 9.80 5.82
CA ALA A 265 1.54 10.20 5.43
C ALA A 265 2.46 8.98 5.34
N ALA A 266 2.43 8.11 6.35
CA ALA A 266 3.21 6.87 6.38
C ALA A 266 2.89 5.95 5.18
N LEU A 267 1.61 5.72 4.87
CA LEU A 267 1.23 4.91 3.71
C LEU A 267 1.69 5.53 2.38
N THR A 268 1.66 6.86 2.30
CA THR A 268 2.16 7.59 1.13
C THR A 268 3.66 7.39 0.97
N ALA A 269 4.44 7.50 2.05
CA ALA A 269 5.88 7.26 2.06
C ALA A 269 6.22 5.81 1.67
N LEU A 270 5.51 4.82 2.24
CA LEU A 270 5.69 3.40 1.89
C LEU A 270 5.41 3.11 0.41
N ARG A 271 4.33 3.69 -0.14
CA ARG A 271 4.00 3.56 -1.57
C ARG A 271 5.03 4.26 -2.45
N ALA A 272 5.53 5.42 -2.04
CA ALA A 272 6.59 6.14 -2.76
C ALA A 272 7.90 5.35 -2.77
N ALA A 273 8.34 4.84 -1.62
CA ALA A 273 9.55 4.03 -1.48
C ALA A 273 9.50 2.77 -2.37
N ARG A 274 8.36 2.06 -2.39
CA ARG A 274 8.17 0.91 -3.31
C ARG A 274 8.21 1.32 -4.78
N LEU A 275 7.65 2.48 -5.13
CA LEU A 275 7.72 2.99 -6.49
C LEU A 275 9.16 3.31 -6.89
N ASP A 276 9.95 3.90 -5.99
CA ASP A 276 11.36 4.22 -6.24
C ASP A 276 12.20 2.98 -6.56
N GLN A 277 11.82 1.82 -6.04
CA GLN A 277 12.49 0.55 -6.33
C GLN A 277 11.93 -0.19 -7.53
N SER A 278 10.72 0.17 -7.94
CA SER A 278 10.17 -0.39 -9.16
C SER A 278 10.97 0.11 -10.36
N TRP A 279 10.92 -0.67 -11.45
CA TRP A 279 11.44 -0.23 -12.75
C TRP A 279 10.94 1.18 -13.13
N LEU A 280 9.71 1.53 -12.74
CA LEU A 280 9.14 2.83 -13.05
C LEU A 280 9.85 3.97 -12.31
N GLY A 281 10.21 3.79 -11.04
CA GLY A 281 10.96 4.80 -10.27
C GLY A 281 12.36 5.01 -10.84
N GLU A 282 13.06 3.92 -11.18
CA GLU A 282 14.36 3.99 -11.87
C GLU A 282 14.24 4.70 -13.22
N ALA A 283 13.21 4.35 -14.02
CA ALA A 283 12.94 4.98 -15.30
C ALA A 283 12.66 6.48 -15.15
N GLN A 284 11.90 6.91 -14.15
CA GLN A 284 11.64 8.32 -13.87
C GLN A 284 12.92 9.07 -13.48
N ARG A 285 13.74 8.51 -12.58
CA ARG A 285 15.04 9.11 -12.23
C ARG A 285 15.95 9.24 -13.44
N ARG A 286 15.99 8.23 -14.30
CA ARG A 286 16.76 8.27 -15.53
C ARG A 286 16.24 9.34 -16.50
N ILE A 287 14.94 9.49 -16.69
CA ILE A 287 14.36 10.56 -17.53
C ILE A 287 14.68 11.94 -16.95
N THR A 288 14.66 12.11 -15.63
CA THR A 288 15.04 13.39 -15.00
C THR A 288 16.50 13.77 -15.31
N GLY A 289 17.43 12.80 -15.30
CA GLY A 289 18.84 13.06 -15.61
C GLY A 289 19.19 13.04 -17.11
N GLU A 290 18.46 12.25 -17.90
CA GLU A 290 18.66 12.02 -19.34
C GLU A 290 17.27 11.95 -20.02
N PRO A 291 16.64 13.10 -20.38
CA PRO A 291 15.29 13.12 -20.93
C PRO A 291 15.09 12.23 -22.17
N THR A 292 16.12 12.10 -23.02
CA THR A 292 16.11 11.24 -24.21
C THR A 292 15.94 9.75 -23.89
N ALA A 293 16.20 9.31 -22.65
CA ALA A 293 15.98 7.94 -22.21
C ALA A 293 14.51 7.50 -22.36
N VAL A 294 13.56 8.46 -22.35
CA VAL A 294 12.13 8.20 -22.57
C VAL A 294 11.87 7.42 -23.85
N ARG A 295 12.66 7.64 -24.91
CA ARG A 295 12.54 6.95 -26.21
C ARG A 295 12.73 5.45 -26.12
N THR A 296 13.42 4.97 -25.08
CA THR A 296 13.61 3.54 -24.81
C THR A 296 12.72 3.02 -23.69
N LEU A 297 12.49 3.84 -22.66
CA LEU A 297 11.74 3.46 -21.47
C LEU A 297 10.22 3.44 -21.73
N PHE A 298 9.70 4.40 -22.50
CA PHE A 298 8.27 4.49 -22.80
C PHE A 298 7.74 3.26 -23.58
N PRO A 299 8.43 2.77 -24.64
CA PRO A 299 8.09 1.49 -25.27
C PRO A 299 8.23 0.28 -24.34
N ALA A 300 9.20 0.31 -23.42
CA ALA A 300 9.48 -0.81 -22.53
C ALA A 300 8.44 -1.00 -21.41
N ALA A 301 7.63 0.02 -21.10
CA ALA A 301 6.70 0.03 -19.97
C ALA A 301 5.87 -1.26 -19.85
N GLY A 302 5.21 -1.68 -20.93
CA GLY A 302 4.35 -2.87 -20.89
C GLY A 302 5.08 -4.19 -20.59
N ARG A 303 6.40 -4.27 -20.80
CA ARG A 303 7.19 -5.44 -20.41
C ARG A 303 7.50 -5.48 -18.91
N HIS A 304 7.57 -4.32 -18.26
CA HIS A 304 7.96 -4.21 -16.86
C HIS A 304 6.77 -4.12 -15.90
N VAL A 305 5.70 -3.42 -16.29
CA VAL A 305 4.52 -3.22 -15.43
C VAL A 305 3.32 -4.09 -15.81
N GLY A 306 3.42 -4.84 -16.92
CA GLY A 306 2.32 -5.60 -17.50
C GLY A 306 1.33 -4.74 -18.29
N ARG A 307 0.33 -5.38 -18.90
CA ARG A 307 -0.66 -4.75 -19.80
C ARG A 307 -2.12 -5.01 -19.37
N GLY A 308 -2.32 -5.45 -18.13
CA GLY A 308 -3.65 -5.76 -17.62
C GLY A 308 -4.51 -4.50 -17.43
N PRO A 309 -5.85 -4.61 -17.54
CA PRO A 309 -6.76 -3.52 -17.22
C PRO A 309 -6.63 -3.12 -15.75
N LEU A 310 -6.77 -1.82 -15.45
CA LEU A 310 -6.70 -1.31 -14.08
C LEU A 310 -7.89 -1.77 -13.23
N HIS A 311 -9.05 -1.99 -13.87
CA HIS A 311 -10.28 -2.45 -13.21
C HIS A 311 -10.86 -3.67 -13.92
N PRO A 312 -10.27 -4.87 -13.78
CA PRO A 312 -10.67 -6.05 -14.55
C PRO A 312 -12.15 -6.46 -14.38
N GLY A 313 -12.75 -6.18 -13.22
CA GLY A 313 -14.14 -6.55 -12.93
C GLY A 313 -15.20 -5.66 -13.59
N SER A 314 -14.90 -4.38 -13.81
CA SER A 314 -15.85 -3.39 -14.36
C SER A 314 -15.45 -2.85 -15.73
N ASP A 315 -14.17 -2.96 -16.09
CA ASP A 315 -13.57 -2.50 -17.36
C ASP A 315 -12.53 -3.53 -17.84
N PRO A 316 -12.96 -4.74 -18.27
CA PRO A 316 -12.06 -5.85 -18.61
C PRO A 316 -11.15 -5.55 -19.80
N ASP A 317 -11.56 -4.63 -20.68
CA ASP A 317 -10.79 -4.23 -21.86
C ASP A 317 -9.94 -2.96 -21.63
N GLY A 318 -10.06 -2.32 -20.45
CA GLY A 318 -9.33 -1.09 -20.12
C GLY A 318 -9.75 0.14 -20.96
N LEU A 319 -10.97 0.15 -21.50
CA LEU A 319 -11.46 1.23 -22.37
C LEU A 319 -11.84 2.48 -21.58
N VAL A 320 -12.25 2.34 -20.32
CA VAL A 320 -12.67 3.46 -19.47
C VAL A 320 -11.48 3.97 -18.67
N HIS A 321 -10.87 3.09 -17.86
CA HIS A 321 -9.85 3.44 -16.89
C HIS A 321 -8.42 3.22 -17.40
N GLY A 322 -8.24 2.46 -18.48
CA GLY A 322 -6.92 2.15 -19.03
C GLY A 322 -6.28 0.90 -18.44
N THR A 323 -5.01 0.71 -18.80
CA THR A 323 -4.19 -0.46 -18.45
C THR A 323 -2.99 -0.06 -17.60
N ALA A 324 -2.33 -1.04 -16.95
CA ALA A 324 -1.16 -0.80 -16.11
C ALA A 324 -0.03 -0.05 -16.85
N ASP A 325 0.20 -0.37 -18.13
CA ASP A 325 1.19 0.30 -18.96
C ASP A 325 0.76 1.70 -19.42
N ASP A 326 -0.53 1.98 -19.57
CA ASP A 326 -1.03 3.35 -19.79
C ASP A 326 -0.69 4.25 -18.60
N LEU A 327 -0.88 3.74 -17.37
CA LEU A 327 -0.57 4.48 -16.15
C LEU A 327 0.94 4.72 -15.99
N ALA A 328 1.76 3.70 -16.25
CA ALA A 328 3.22 3.85 -16.21
C ALA A 328 3.71 4.86 -17.25
N ARG A 329 3.22 4.76 -18.50
CA ARG A 329 3.54 5.73 -19.57
C ARG A 329 3.11 7.14 -19.24
N THR A 330 1.94 7.32 -18.63
CA THR A 330 1.48 8.62 -18.13
C THR A 330 2.48 9.22 -17.15
N ARG A 331 2.95 8.43 -16.17
CA ARG A 331 3.95 8.89 -15.20
C ARG A 331 5.29 9.24 -15.84
N LEU A 332 5.77 8.44 -16.79
CA LEU A 332 7.00 8.74 -17.55
C LEU A 332 6.87 10.06 -18.32
N LEU A 333 5.72 10.30 -18.98
CA LEU A 333 5.46 11.54 -19.72
C LEU A 333 5.28 12.75 -18.81
N THR A 334 4.68 12.60 -17.62
CA THR A 334 4.63 13.68 -16.62
C THR A 334 6.02 14.03 -16.11
N THR A 335 6.89 13.04 -15.87
CA THR A 335 8.29 13.28 -15.50
C THR A 335 9.05 13.98 -16.63
N LEU A 336 8.90 13.51 -17.88
CA LEU A 336 9.50 14.15 -19.05
C LEU A 336 9.00 15.60 -19.21
N ALA A 337 7.70 15.82 -19.05
CA ALA A 337 7.09 17.14 -19.12
C ALA A 337 7.67 18.06 -18.05
N ALA A 338 7.99 17.58 -16.84
CA ALA A 338 8.65 18.39 -15.82
C ALA A 338 10.10 18.75 -16.21
N ALA A 339 10.82 17.82 -16.85
CA ALA A 339 12.22 17.97 -17.22
C ALA A 339 12.48 18.86 -18.45
N LEU A 340 11.53 18.95 -19.40
CA LEU A 340 11.72 19.64 -20.67
C LEU A 340 10.94 20.96 -20.81
N PRO A 341 11.47 21.92 -21.59
CA PRO A 341 10.69 23.06 -22.10
C PRO A 341 9.50 22.60 -22.96
N ALA A 342 8.44 23.41 -23.03
CA ALA A 342 7.19 23.03 -23.69
C ALA A 342 7.36 22.61 -25.16
N GLY A 343 8.18 23.33 -25.94
CA GLY A 343 8.41 23.02 -27.35
C GLY A 343 9.15 21.70 -27.57
N GLU A 344 10.16 21.42 -26.75
CA GLU A 344 10.93 20.16 -26.81
C GLU A 344 10.07 18.98 -26.36
N PHE A 345 9.32 19.14 -25.28
CA PHE A 345 8.36 18.14 -24.82
C PHE A 345 7.30 17.82 -25.87
N ALA A 346 6.74 18.85 -26.52
CA ALA A 346 5.75 18.67 -27.58
C ALA A 346 6.32 17.90 -28.78
N ALA A 347 7.58 18.13 -29.15
CA ALA A 347 8.25 17.37 -30.20
C ALA A 347 8.45 15.89 -29.82
N GLU A 348 8.95 15.61 -28.61
CA GLU A 348 9.10 14.22 -28.11
C GLU A 348 7.75 13.50 -28.05
N LEU A 349 6.70 14.17 -27.56
CA LEU A 349 5.35 13.62 -27.48
C LEU A 349 4.80 13.25 -28.87
N ALA A 350 5.03 14.10 -29.87
CA ALA A 350 4.63 13.85 -31.25
C ALA A 350 5.39 12.66 -31.84
N ASP A 351 6.68 12.54 -31.58
CA ASP A 351 7.52 11.43 -32.07
C ASP A 351 7.12 10.10 -31.41
N LEU A 352 6.92 10.07 -30.09
CA LEU A 352 6.45 8.89 -29.36
C LEU A 352 5.11 8.39 -29.89
N TYR A 353 4.19 9.30 -30.26
CA TYR A 353 2.93 8.91 -30.87
C TYR A 353 3.10 8.47 -32.33
N ARG A 354 3.88 9.18 -33.13
CA ARG A 354 4.02 8.91 -34.58
C ARG A 354 4.68 7.57 -34.85
N TYR A 355 5.70 7.21 -34.07
CA TYR A 355 6.48 6.00 -34.27
C TYR A 355 6.07 4.86 -33.34
N GLY A 356 5.14 5.11 -32.41
CA GLY A 356 4.69 4.12 -31.44
C GLY A 356 3.65 3.14 -31.99
N ASP A 357 3.59 1.96 -31.37
CA ASP A 357 2.52 0.98 -31.60
C ASP A 357 1.16 1.44 -31.01
N GLY A 358 0.11 0.63 -31.17
CA GLY A 358 -1.23 0.97 -30.68
C GLY A 358 -1.29 1.21 -29.16
N ALA A 359 -0.54 0.44 -28.36
CA ALA A 359 -0.52 0.60 -26.91
C ALA A 359 0.29 1.84 -26.49
N GLU A 360 1.39 2.13 -27.19
CA GLU A 360 2.20 3.31 -26.98
C GLU A 360 1.43 4.60 -27.33
N ARG A 361 0.75 4.61 -28.48
CA ARG A 361 -0.13 5.71 -28.89
C ARG A 361 -1.28 5.93 -27.90
N ARG A 362 -1.91 4.86 -27.42
CA ARG A 362 -2.94 4.92 -26.37
C ARG A 362 -2.38 5.55 -25.10
N GLY A 363 -1.19 5.13 -24.68
CA GLY A 363 -0.49 5.70 -23.53
C GLY A 363 -0.23 7.19 -23.66
N VAL A 364 0.17 7.67 -24.85
CA VAL A 364 0.32 9.11 -25.12
C VAL A 364 -1.01 9.85 -24.94
N LEU A 365 -2.09 9.36 -25.56
CA LEU A 365 -3.42 9.99 -25.49
C LEU A 365 -3.92 10.08 -24.04
N ARG A 366 -3.76 9.01 -23.25
CA ARG A 366 -4.14 8.97 -21.83
C ARG A 366 -3.35 9.98 -20.99
N ALA A 367 -2.09 10.21 -21.32
CA ALA A 367 -1.22 11.13 -20.59
C ALA A 367 -1.52 12.61 -20.83
N LEU A 368 -2.20 12.96 -21.94
CA LEU A 368 -2.41 14.36 -22.35
C LEU A 368 -3.04 15.24 -21.26
N SER A 369 -3.96 14.70 -20.47
CA SER A 369 -4.56 15.47 -19.38
C SER A 369 -3.61 15.72 -18.21
N ALA A 370 -2.67 14.81 -17.96
CA ALA A 370 -1.75 14.86 -16.82
C ALA A 370 -0.54 15.77 -17.07
N VAL A 371 -0.17 15.99 -18.33
CA VAL A 371 0.97 16.85 -18.71
C VAL A 371 0.61 18.34 -18.81
N GLY A 372 -0.67 18.67 -18.57
CA GLY A 372 -1.17 20.05 -18.52
C GLY A 372 -1.09 20.77 -19.87
N ASP A 373 -0.89 22.10 -19.82
CA ASP A 373 -0.95 22.96 -21.02
C ASP A 373 0.33 22.96 -21.86
N LYS A 374 1.34 22.13 -21.52
CA LYS A 374 2.65 22.14 -22.21
C LYS A 374 2.61 21.74 -23.68
N ALA A 375 1.59 21.00 -24.11
CA ALA A 375 1.51 20.46 -25.47
C ALA A 375 0.10 20.49 -26.08
N VAL A 376 -0.72 21.52 -25.77
CA VAL A 376 -2.13 21.56 -26.20
C VAL A 376 -2.31 21.46 -27.72
N ALA A 377 -1.54 22.21 -28.49
CA ALA A 377 -1.64 22.20 -29.95
C ALA A 377 -1.33 20.80 -30.52
N THR A 378 -0.21 20.22 -30.11
CA THR A 378 0.18 18.84 -30.48
C THR A 378 -0.88 17.84 -30.02
N GLY A 379 -1.33 17.91 -28.77
CA GLY A 379 -2.35 17.01 -28.22
C GLY A 379 -3.65 17.03 -29.04
N LEU A 380 -4.09 18.20 -29.52
CA LEU A 380 -5.24 18.31 -30.41
C LEU A 380 -5.01 17.62 -31.76
N GLU A 381 -3.81 17.70 -32.33
CA GLU A 381 -3.46 16.97 -33.55
C GLU A 381 -3.51 15.46 -33.32
N LEU A 382 -2.94 14.98 -32.21
CA LEU A 382 -2.93 13.55 -31.86
C LEU A 382 -4.35 13.01 -31.62
N VAL A 383 -5.19 13.75 -30.89
CA VAL A 383 -6.60 13.39 -30.66
C VAL A 383 -7.36 13.30 -31.98
N ARG A 384 -7.20 14.29 -32.86
CA ARG A 384 -7.88 14.28 -34.18
C ARG A 384 -7.42 13.12 -35.06
N ASP A 385 -6.14 12.76 -34.99
CA ASP A 385 -5.61 11.58 -35.68
C ASP A 385 -6.20 10.28 -35.11
N ALA A 386 -6.20 10.11 -33.78
CA ALA A 386 -6.76 8.94 -33.10
C ALA A 386 -8.25 8.74 -33.45
N LEU A 387 -9.02 9.83 -33.49
CA LEU A 387 -10.44 9.82 -33.88
C LEU A 387 -10.68 9.45 -35.35
N ARG A 388 -9.66 9.48 -36.21
CA ARG A 388 -9.75 8.98 -37.60
C ARG A 388 -9.42 7.48 -37.71
N SER A 389 -8.73 6.91 -36.71
CA SER A 389 -8.40 5.47 -36.67
C SER A 389 -9.62 4.59 -36.38
N ASN A 390 -9.54 3.28 -36.64
CA ASN A 390 -10.59 2.31 -36.25
C ASN A 390 -10.21 1.51 -34.99
N ASP A 391 -9.15 1.91 -34.29
CA ASP A 391 -8.71 1.25 -33.05
C ASP A 391 -9.56 1.76 -31.88
N THR A 392 -10.32 0.86 -31.26
CA THR A 392 -11.25 1.21 -30.17
C THR A 392 -10.53 1.75 -28.94
N GLY A 393 -9.33 1.26 -28.64
CA GLY A 393 -8.51 1.74 -27.54
C GLY A 393 -8.02 3.17 -27.77
N LEU A 394 -7.60 3.51 -29.00
CA LEU A 394 -7.21 4.86 -29.37
C LEU A 394 -8.38 5.84 -29.35
N ILE A 395 -9.54 5.44 -29.90
CA ILE A 395 -10.74 6.28 -29.90
C ILE A 395 -11.19 6.56 -28.46
N ALA A 396 -11.25 5.53 -27.61
CA ALA A 396 -11.62 5.66 -26.20
C ALA A 396 -10.65 6.59 -25.44
N ALA A 397 -9.34 6.40 -25.60
CA ALA A 397 -8.35 7.26 -24.97
C ALA A 397 -8.40 8.71 -25.47
N ALA A 398 -8.69 8.92 -26.77
CA ALA A 398 -8.78 10.25 -27.37
C ALA A 398 -9.95 11.08 -26.81
N LEU A 399 -11.04 10.45 -26.37
CA LEU A 399 -12.21 11.13 -25.79
C LEU A 399 -12.14 11.29 -24.27
N GLY A 400 -10.94 11.13 -23.69
CA GLY A 400 -10.67 11.40 -22.29
C GLY A 400 -10.68 12.90 -21.92
N PRO A 401 -10.25 13.23 -20.68
CA PRO A 401 -10.39 14.59 -20.12
C PRO A 401 -9.72 15.70 -20.93
N PHE A 402 -8.67 15.39 -21.70
CA PHE A 402 -8.02 16.38 -22.57
C PHE A 402 -8.96 16.84 -23.69
N ALA A 403 -9.63 15.92 -24.39
CA ALA A 403 -10.58 16.29 -25.44
C ALA A 403 -11.81 17.01 -24.86
N ALA A 404 -12.27 16.60 -23.68
CA ALA A 404 -13.34 17.31 -22.98
C ALA A 404 -13.03 18.80 -22.74
N ARG A 405 -11.75 19.16 -22.53
CA ARG A 405 -11.31 20.55 -22.32
C ARG A 405 -10.99 21.30 -23.61
N HIS A 406 -10.35 20.64 -24.58
CA HIS A 406 -9.73 21.35 -25.71
C HIS A 406 -10.35 21.06 -27.08
N LEU A 407 -11.01 19.89 -27.27
CA LEU A 407 -11.58 19.54 -28.57
C LEU A 407 -12.87 20.33 -28.82
N ASP A 408 -13.00 20.90 -30.02
CA ASP A 408 -14.18 21.66 -30.42
C ASP A 408 -15.46 20.81 -30.38
N GLN A 409 -16.61 21.46 -30.20
CA GLN A 409 -17.87 20.78 -29.98
C GLN A 409 -18.26 19.87 -31.15
N HIS A 410 -18.00 20.30 -32.39
CA HIS A 410 -18.31 19.49 -33.56
C HIS A 410 -17.46 18.20 -33.59
N GLY A 411 -16.15 18.31 -33.46
CA GLY A 411 -15.24 17.17 -33.40
C GLY A 411 -15.55 16.21 -32.24
N TRP A 412 -15.91 16.75 -31.08
CA TRP A 412 -16.27 15.96 -29.91
C TRP A 412 -17.57 15.17 -30.12
N ARG A 413 -18.66 15.78 -30.62
CA ARG A 413 -19.92 15.07 -30.93
C ARG A 413 -19.72 13.92 -31.92
N HIS A 414 -18.94 14.14 -32.96
CA HIS A 414 -18.62 13.09 -33.94
C HIS A 414 -17.78 11.97 -33.31
N GLY A 415 -16.90 12.28 -32.36
CA GLY A 415 -16.22 11.29 -31.55
C GLY A 415 -17.18 10.45 -30.71
N VAL A 416 -18.15 11.07 -30.03
CA VAL A 416 -19.18 10.37 -29.24
C VAL A 416 -20.00 9.42 -30.12
N LEU A 417 -20.46 9.88 -31.29
CA LEU A 417 -21.13 9.00 -32.24
C LEU A 417 -20.23 7.84 -32.67
N LYS A 418 -18.94 8.09 -32.91
CA LYS A 418 -17.99 7.04 -33.27
C LYS A 418 -17.88 5.96 -32.20
N CYS A 419 -17.91 6.32 -30.91
CA CYS A 419 -17.97 5.35 -29.83
C CYS A 419 -19.19 4.42 -29.98
N LEU A 420 -20.37 4.98 -30.20
CA LEU A 420 -21.60 4.20 -30.40
C LEU A 420 -21.56 3.32 -31.65
N PHE A 421 -20.92 3.78 -32.74
CA PHE A 421 -20.75 2.99 -33.96
C PHE A 421 -19.75 1.84 -33.78
N THR A 422 -18.76 1.99 -32.90
CA THR A 422 -17.66 1.04 -32.69
C THR A 422 -17.81 0.19 -31.43
N GLY A 423 -18.88 0.38 -30.66
CA GLY A 423 -19.17 -0.39 -29.46
C GLY A 423 -18.34 0.01 -28.24
N ILE A 424 -17.75 1.21 -28.24
CA ILE A 424 -17.03 1.76 -27.09
C ILE A 424 -18.07 2.31 -26.10
N PRO A 425 -18.04 1.91 -24.81
CA PRO A 425 -18.96 2.42 -23.81
C PRO A 425 -18.88 3.95 -23.69
N LEU A 426 -20.03 4.62 -23.61
CA LEU A 426 -20.07 6.07 -23.39
C LEU A 426 -19.42 6.52 -22.07
N ALA A 427 -19.25 5.61 -21.10
CA ALA A 427 -18.49 5.86 -19.87
C ALA A 427 -17.00 6.21 -20.12
N ALA A 428 -16.45 5.87 -21.30
CA ALA A 428 -15.11 6.27 -21.69
C ALA A 428 -15.02 7.76 -22.13
N VAL A 429 -16.15 8.42 -22.40
CA VAL A 429 -16.20 9.82 -22.80
C VAL A 429 -16.20 10.71 -21.56
N ALA A 430 -15.13 11.47 -21.37
CA ALA A 430 -15.03 12.38 -20.23
C ALA A 430 -16.01 13.55 -20.38
N GLU A 431 -16.63 13.95 -19.27
CA GLU A 431 -17.53 15.12 -19.17
C GLU A 431 -18.72 15.06 -20.15
N LEU A 432 -19.22 13.85 -20.46
CA LEU A 432 -20.35 13.63 -21.37
C LEU A 432 -21.57 14.48 -20.98
N ASP A 433 -22.00 14.41 -19.72
CA ASP A 433 -23.18 15.13 -19.25
C ASP A 433 -23.01 16.66 -19.33
N ARG A 434 -21.79 17.16 -19.05
CA ARG A 434 -21.48 18.59 -19.08
C ARG A 434 -21.44 19.14 -20.51
N ARG A 435 -21.00 18.33 -21.48
CA ARG A 435 -20.84 18.74 -22.87
C ARG A 435 -22.00 18.35 -23.77
N ALA A 436 -22.92 17.52 -23.31
CA ALA A 436 -24.12 17.15 -24.04
C ALA A 436 -24.95 18.39 -24.42
N ASP A 437 -25.55 18.34 -25.60
CA ASP A 437 -26.44 19.37 -26.11
C ASP A 437 -27.49 18.77 -27.05
N ASP A 438 -28.45 19.61 -27.46
CA ASP A 438 -29.58 19.22 -28.30
C ASP A 438 -29.13 18.59 -29.63
N GLU A 439 -28.02 19.05 -30.18
CA GLU A 439 -27.50 18.53 -31.44
C GLU A 439 -26.93 17.11 -31.24
N LEU A 440 -26.19 16.86 -30.16
CA LEU A 440 -25.75 15.50 -29.83
C LEU A 440 -26.94 14.57 -29.58
N ARG A 441 -27.97 15.02 -28.85
CA ARG A 441 -29.20 14.25 -28.64
C ARG A 441 -29.88 13.90 -29.95
N ARG A 442 -30.03 14.88 -30.85
CA ARG A 442 -30.62 14.69 -32.18
C ARG A 442 -29.83 13.64 -32.97
N MET A 443 -28.50 13.75 -32.99
CA MET A 443 -27.60 12.81 -33.65
C MET A 443 -27.72 11.38 -33.09
N ILE A 444 -27.79 11.21 -31.76
CA ILE A 444 -27.93 9.88 -31.12
C ILE A 444 -29.35 9.32 -31.36
N THR A 445 -30.37 10.17 -31.42
CA THR A 445 -31.74 9.78 -31.77
C THR A 445 -31.80 9.24 -33.19
N ASP A 446 -31.18 9.93 -34.15
CA ASP A 446 -31.08 9.51 -35.55
C ASP A 446 -30.36 8.15 -35.65
N TYR A 447 -29.21 8.01 -34.97
CA TYR A 447 -28.48 6.74 -34.89
C TYR A 447 -29.35 5.60 -34.34
N ALA A 448 -30.08 5.83 -33.25
CA ALA A 448 -30.98 4.83 -32.68
C ALA A 448 -32.12 4.46 -33.64
N GLY A 449 -32.67 5.45 -34.36
CA GLY A 449 -33.65 5.25 -35.43
C GLY A 449 -33.13 4.37 -36.55
N GLU A 450 -31.93 4.66 -37.07
CA GLU A 450 -31.27 3.88 -38.13
C GLU A 450 -30.97 2.44 -37.69
N ARG A 451 -30.54 2.23 -36.45
CA ARG A 451 -30.32 0.89 -35.89
C ARG A 451 -31.62 0.08 -35.86
N ARG A 452 -32.71 0.67 -35.33
CA ARG A 452 -34.04 0.03 -35.28
C ARG A 452 -34.58 -0.28 -36.66
N ALA A 453 -34.48 0.66 -37.60
CA ALA A 453 -34.92 0.47 -38.99
C ALA A 453 -34.15 -0.67 -39.69
N ALA A 454 -32.88 -0.86 -39.34
CA ALA A 454 -32.05 -1.97 -39.81
C ALA A 454 -32.25 -3.29 -39.03
N GLY A 455 -33.20 -3.36 -38.09
CA GLY A 455 -33.45 -4.54 -37.25
C GLY A 455 -32.32 -4.84 -36.25
N ARG A 456 -31.47 -3.86 -35.93
CA ARG A 456 -30.33 -4.00 -35.02
C ARG A 456 -30.66 -3.42 -33.65
N ALA A 457 -30.15 -4.04 -32.59
CA ALA A 457 -30.30 -3.51 -31.22
C ALA A 457 -29.61 -2.14 -31.08
N VAL A 458 -30.24 -1.23 -30.33
CA VAL A 458 -29.64 0.06 -29.93
C VAL A 458 -28.79 -0.20 -28.67
N PRO A 459 -27.55 0.30 -28.60
CA PRO A 459 -26.73 0.20 -27.39
C PRO A 459 -27.44 0.76 -26.15
N ALA A 460 -27.28 0.09 -25.00
CA ALA A 460 -27.96 0.45 -23.76
C ALA A 460 -27.53 1.82 -23.21
N ASP A 461 -26.27 2.18 -23.40
CA ASP A 461 -25.71 3.49 -23.05
C ASP A 461 -26.27 4.61 -23.93
N ALA A 462 -26.53 4.37 -25.22
CA ALA A 462 -27.25 5.33 -26.07
C ALA A 462 -28.70 5.55 -25.60
N LEU A 463 -29.40 4.50 -25.17
CA LEU A 463 -30.75 4.63 -24.61
C LEU A 463 -30.74 5.41 -23.29
N ARG A 464 -29.82 5.05 -22.37
CA ARG A 464 -29.65 5.74 -21.09
C ARG A 464 -29.37 7.24 -21.29
N PHE A 465 -28.48 7.59 -22.22
CA PHE A 465 -28.19 8.98 -22.55
C PHE A 465 -29.45 9.77 -22.97
N LEU A 466 -30.31 9.15 -23.78
CA LEU A 466 -31.56 9.77 -24.23
C LEU A 466 -32.62 9.91 -23.12
N GLU A 467 -32.57 9.04 -22.10
CA GLU A 467 -33.49 9.04 -20.95
C GLU A 467 -33.09 10.01 -19.84
N GLU A 468 -31.78 10.11 -19.53
CA GLU A 468 -31.26 10.81 -18.35
C GLU A 468 -30.94 12.30 -18.60
N THR A 469 -30.63 12.67 -19.83
CA THR A 469 -30.38 14.08 -20.17
C THR A 469 -31.73 14.69 -20.58
N PRO A 470 -32.17 15.85 -20.04
CA PRO A 470 -33.41 16.52 -20.46
C PRO A 470 -33.40 17.05 -21.90
#